data_AF-A0A9Q0VKC8-F1
#
_entry.id   AF-A0A9Q0VKC8-F1
#
_cell.length_a   1.000
_cell.length_b   1.000
_cell.length_c   1.000
_cell.angle_alpha   90.00
_cell.angle_beta   90.00
_cell.angle_gamma   90.00
#
_symmetry.space_group_name_H-M   'P 1'
#
loop_
_entity.id
_entity.type
_entity.pdbx_description
1 polymer ?
#
loop_
_entity_poly.entity_id
_entity_poly.type
_entity_poly.pdbx_seq_one_letter_code
_entity_poly.pdbx_strand_id
1 'polypeptide(L)'
;MYPWIKATWMIISACPKLTLLRLIDCGLPKIVCIHGQLLCLKTLIIRDVFISVVLKSINLEICEFHGLPRKLTFSNVPQLKKAVVWSLIIYQGTSTVCNGLAKDLPQLQFLSLLVRDEVCQRAIASCNSCIFCVTCVYYLITPKFNSLEQLDLLILPFIDSDLVTVTYLLNASPFLEIQRLKLREWWL
;
A
#
# COMPACT_ATOMS: atom_id res chain seq x y z
N MET A 1 -16.40 3.05 21.41
CA MET A 1 -14.95 3.17 21.72
C MET A 1 -14.31 1.81 21.44
N TYR A 2 -13.47 1.68 20.42
CA TYR A 2 -13.01 0.36 19.94
C TYR A 2 -12.00 -0.27 20.92
N PRO A 3 -12.25 -1.49 21.45
CA PRO A 3 -11.41 -2.16 22.47
C PRO A 3 -9.94 -2.30 22.06
N TRP A 4 -9.69 -2.45 20.77
CA TRP A 4 -8.37 -2.69 20.20
C TRP A 4 -7.47 -1.45 20.13
N ILE A 5 -8.04 -0.25 19.98
CA ILE A 5 -7.27 1.01 20.07
C ILE A 5 -6.68 1.14 21.47
N LYS A 6 -7.41 0.68 22.49
CA LYS A 6 -6.89 0.59 23.87
C LYS A 6 -5.81 -0.49 24.01
N ALA A 7 -5.96 -1.65 23.38
CA ALA A 7 -5.00 -2.75 23.50
C ALA A 7 -3.66 -2.47 22.82
N THR A 8 -3.64 -1.94 21.59
CA THR A 8 -2.38 -1.54 20.93
C THR A 8 -1.72 -0.39 21.69
N TRP A 9 -2.50 0.60 22.15
CA TRP A 9 -1.97 1.69 22.97
C TRP A 9 -1.40 1.19 24.31
N MET A 10 -2.05 0.21 24.96
CA MET A 10 -1.55 -0.44 26.18
C MET A 10 -0.23 -1.17 25.95
N ILE A 11 -0.14 -2.03 24.93
CA ILE A 11 1.11 -2.77 24.60
C ILE A 11 2.25 -1.80 24.30
N ILE A 12 1.95 -0.75 23.54
CA ILE A 12 2.93 0.26 23.12
C ILE A 12 3.38 1.14 24.29
N SER A 13 2.47 1.53 25.18
CA SER A 13 2.80 2.32 26.37
C SER A 13 3.61 1.54 27.40
N ALA A 14 3.40 0.22 27.50
CA ALA A 14 4.11 -0.65 28.44
C ALA A 14 5.53 -0.99 27.97
N CYS A 15 5.81 -0.91 26.66
CA CYS A 15 7.06 -1.36 26.05
C CYS A 15 7.77 -0.22 25.29
N PRO A 16 8.38 0.77 25.99
CA PRO A 16 8.96 1.96 25.36
C PRO A 16 10.18 1.66 24.46
N LYS A 17 10.84 0.52 24.66
CA LYS A 17 11.99 0.06 23.86
C LYS A 17 11.58 -0.86 22.69
N LEU A 18 10.29 -1.01 22.42
CA LEU A 18 9.81 -1.91 21.37
C LEU A 18 10.25 -1.43 19.99
N THR A 19 11.08 -2.23 19.31
CA THR A 19 11.59 -1.93 17.97
C THR A 19 10.84 -2.66 16.86
N LEU A 20 10.20 -3.78 17.18
CA LEU A 20 9.45 -4.62 16.26
C LEU A 20 8.06 -4.90 16.82
N LEU A 21 7.03 -4.64 16.03
CA LEU A 21 5.65 -5.02 16.32
C LEU A 21 5.12 -5.89 15.19
N ARG A 22 4.67 -7.09 15.55
CA ARG A 22 4.03 -8.04 14.63
C ARG A 22 2.59 -8.27 15.08
N LEU A 23 1.64 -7.95 14.23
CA LEU A 23 0.21 -8.20 14.43
C LEU A 23 -0.23 -9.20 13.38
N ILE A 24 -0.33 -10.47 13.75
CA ILE A 24 -0.62 -11.57 12.82
C ILE A 24 -1.89 -12.27 13.28
N ASP A 25 -2.90 -12.33 12.40
CA ASP A 25 -4.15 -13.06 12.61
C ASP A 25 -4.83 -12.72 13.96
N CYS A 26 -4.66 -11.47 14.40
CA CYS A 26 -5.14 -11.00 15.71
C CYS A 26 -6.64 -10.65 15.70
N GLY A 27 -7.34 -10.82 14.58
CA GLY A 27 -8.73 -10.36 14.41
C GLY A 27 -8.84 -8.86 14.58
N LEU A 28 -7.96 -8.09 13.92
CA LEU A 28 -7.89 -6.64 14.11
C LEU A 28 -9.22 -5.98 13.74
N PRO A 29 -9.57 -4.86 14.39
CA PRO A 29 -10.77 -4.12 14.03
C PRO A 29 -10.68 -3.63 12.58
N LYS A 30 -11.84 -3.32 11.98
CA LYS A 30 -11.94 -2.74 10.63
C LYS A 30 -11.04 -1.51 10.43
N ILE A 31 -10.71 -0.76 11.48
CA ILE A 31 -9.79 0.38 11.45
C ILE A 31 -8.76 0.23 12.56
N VAL A 32 -7.49 0.19 12.18
CA VAL A 32 -6.34 0.13 13.08
C VAL A 32 -5.60 1.45 12.98
N CYS A 33 -5.60 2.21 14.07
CA CYS A 33 -4.82 3.43 14.19
C CYS A 33 -3.60 3.16 15.06
N ILE A 34 -2.42 3.22 14.45
CA ILE A 34 -1.15 3.15 15.18
C ILE A 34 -0.67 4.59 15.31
N HIS A 35 -0.97 5.15 16.48
CA HIS A 35 -0.61 6.50 16.88
C HIS A 35 0.21 6.42 18.16
N GLY A 36 1.38 7.02 18.17
CA GLY A 36 2.10 7.19 19.41
C GLY A 36 3.50 7.71 19.20
N GLN A 37 4.06 8.27 20.28
CA GLN A 37 5.50 8.36 20.50
C GLN A 37 6.11 6.95 20.58
N LEU A 38 5.97 6.18 19.51
CA LEU A 38 6.65 4.93 19.24
C LEU A 38 8.10 5.25 18.89
N LEU A 39 8.80 5.91 19.83
CA LEU A 39 10.12 6.50 19.61
C LEU A 39 11.14 5.44 19.16
N CYS A 40 10.91 4.17 19.43
CA CYS A 40 11.84 3.11 19.05
C CYS A 40 11.29 2.15 17.99
N LEU A 41 10.02 2.24 17.58
CA LEU A 41 9.46 1.27 16.64
C LEU A 41 10.03 1.51 15.24
N LYS A 42 10.86 0.56 14.81
CA LYS A 42 11.51 0.56 13.50
C LYS A 42 10.78 -0.31 12.50
N THR A 43 10.20 -1.42 12.95
CA THR A 43 9.56 -2.40 12.08
C THR A 43 8.15 -2.71 12.52
N LEU A 44 7.21 -2.57 11.59
CA LEU A 44 5.82 -2.94 11.77
C LEU A 44 5.46 -4.00 10.73
N ILE A 45 4.90 -5.12 11.18
CA ILE A 45 4.36 -6.16 10.32
C ILE A 45 2.92 -6.41 10.71
N ILE A 46 2.02 -6.28 9.76
CA ILE A 46 0.59 -6.57 9.93
C ILE A 46 0.23 -7.66 8.94
N ARG A 47 -0.39 -8.74 9.43
CA ARG A 47 -1.01 -9.76 8.60
C ARG A 47 -2.49 -9.85 8.95
N ASP A 48 -3.32 -9.28 8.10
CA ASP A 48 -4.76 -9.25 8.28
C ASP A 48 -5.49 -8.91 6.97
N VAL A 49 -6.80 -9.14 6.91
CA VAL A 49 -7.64 -8.93 5.73
C VAL A 49 -8.75 -7.93 6.01
N PHE A 50 -9.02 -7.08 5.03
CA PHE A 50 -10.09 -6.09 5.01
C PHE A 50 -10.04 -5.04 6.13
N ILE A 51 -8.83 -4.68 6.58
CA ILE A 51 -8.60 -3.62 7.57
C ILE A 51 -8.12 -2.32 6.93
N SER A 52 -8.50 -1.20 7.53
CA SER A 52 -7.94 0.11 7.22
C SER A 52 -6.85 0.45 8.23
N VAL A 53 -5.64 0.74 7.77
CA VAL A 53 -4.51 1.08 8.64
C VAL A 53 -4.17 2.56 8.48
N VAL A 54 -4.16 3.28 9.61
CA VAL A 54 -3.66 4.64 9.69
C VAL A 54 -2.40 4.62 10.54
N LEU A 55 -1.27 4.91 9.92
CA LEU A 55 0.05 4.83 10.54
C LEU A 55 0.64 6.21 10.78
N LYS A 56 1.05 6.47 12.02
CA LYS A 56 1.77 7.68 12.43
C LYS A 56 2.92 7.31 13.35
N SER A 57 4.14 7.23 12.78
CA SER A 57 5.35 6.86 13.50
C SER A 57 6.60 7.50 12.90
N ILE A 58 7.30 8.34 13.66
CA ILE A 58 8.44 9.11 13.16
C ILE A 58 9.70 8.26 12.87
N ASN A 59 9.89 7.17 13.61
CA ASN A 59 11.11 6.34 13.57
C ASN A 59 10.90 5.00 12.86
N LEU A 60 9.75 4.83 12.21
CA LEU A 60 9.47 3.61 11.48
C LEU A 60 10.29 3.57 10.20
N GLU A 61 11.10 2.52 10.05
CA GLU A 61 12.00 2.30 8.92
C GLU A 61 11.42 1.28 7.93
N ILE A 62 10.67 0.30 8.44
CA ILE A 62 10.12 -0.83 7.68
C ILE A 62 8.63 -1.02 8.04
N CYS A 63 7.78 -1.09 7.02
CA CYS A 63 6.38 -1.45 7.14
C CYS A 63 6.06 -2.60 6.20
N GLU A 64 5.49 -3.68 6.74
CA GLU A 64 5.00 -4.80 5.96
C GLU A 64 3.52 -5.04 6.24
N PHE A 65 2.73 -5.08 5.18
CA PHE A 65 1.32 -5.40 5.24
C PHE A 65 1.06 -6.63 4.38
N HIS A 66 0.54 -7.69 4.99
CA HIS A 66 0.25 -8.97 4.36
C HIS A 66 -1.26 -9.24 4.43
N GLY A 67 -1.93 -9.22 3.29
CA GLY A 67 -3.38 -9.38 3.17
C GLY A 67 -4.02 -8.22 2.42
N LEU A 68 -5.34 -8.04 2.57
CA LEU A 68 -6.14 -7.13 1.73
C LEU A 68 -6.46 -5.83 2.47
N PRO A 69 -5.69 -4.73 2.33
CA PRO A 69 -6.02 -3.49 3.01
C PRO A 69 -7.26 -2.86 2.37
N ARG A 70 -8.21 -2.39 3.19
CA ARG A 70 -9.29 -1.51 2.71
C ARG A 70 -8.78 -0.11 2.40
N LYS A 71 -7.86 0.38 3.23
CA LYS A 71 -7.20 1.67 3.09
C LYS A 71 -5.88 1.63 3.84
N LEU A 72 -4.83 2.16 3.22
CA LEU A 72 -3.52 2.31 3.84
C LEU A 72 -3.20 3.81 3.80
N THR A 73 -2.94 4.42 4.95
CA THR A 73 -2.64 5.85 5.04
C THR A 73 -1.45 6.06 5.95
N PHE A 74 -0.44 6.74 5.43
CA PHE A 74 0.76 7.06 6.18
C PHE A 74 0.79 8.56 6.46
N SER A 75 1.04 8.91 7.70
CA SER A 75 1.10 10.31 8.12
C SER A 75 2.33 10.51 9.00
N ASN A 76 3.19 11.47 8.63
CA ASN A 76 4.38 11.81 9.40
C ASN A 76 5.29 10.58 9.72
N VAL A 77 5.75 9.90 8.67
CA VAL A 77 6.64 8.72 8.73
C VAL A 77 7.95 8.95 7.93
N PRO A 78 8.72 10.01 8.25
CA PRO A 78 9.83 10.47 7.42
C PRO A 78 10.99 9.47 7.28
N GLN A 79 11.14 8.51 8.20
CA GLN A 79 12.22 7.51 8.14
C GLN A 79 11.83 6.22 7.42
N LEU A 80 10.60 6.11 6.90
CA LEU A 80 10.15 4.89 6.25
C LEU A 80 10.88 4.70 4.92
N LYS A 81 11.77 3.71 4.88
CA LYS A 81 12.58 3.38 3.69
C LYS A 81 12.01 2.20 2.92
N LYS A 82 11.39 1.25 3.63
CA LYS A 82 10.89 0.00 3.05
C LYS A 82 9.40 -0.17 3.32
N ALA A 83 8.62 -0.33 2.25
CA ALA A 83 7.22 -0.73 2.33
C ALA A 83 6.99 -2.00 1.53
N VAL A 84 6.40 -3.01 2.17
CA VAL A 84 5.96 -4.25 1.55
C VAL A 84 4.46 -4.35 1.71
N VAL A 85 3.72 -4.45 0.61
CA VAL A 85 2.26 -4.58 0.62
C VAL A 85 1.88 -5.80 -0.22
N TRP A 86 1.72 -6.93 0.46
CA TRP A 86 1.36 -8.21 -0.14
C TRP A 86 -0.16 -8.35 -0.18
N SER A 87 -0.75 -7.98 -1.32
CA SER A 87 -2.14 -8.16 -1.74
C SER A 87 -2.93 -6.85 -1.76
N LEU A 88 -2.59 -5.97 -2.71
CA LEU A 88 -3.46 -4.90 -3.15
C LEU A 88 -4.40 -5.43 -4.24
N ILE A 89 -5.71 -5.35 -4.01
CA ILE A 89 -6.67 -5.41 -5.10
C ILE A 89 -6.69 -4.03 -5.73
N ILE A 90 -6.21 -3.98 -6.97
CA ILE A 90 -6.21 -2.80 -7.80
C ILE A 90 -7.33 -3.02 -8.81
N TYR A 91 -8.44 -2.32 -8.61
CA TYR A 91 -9.53 -2.30 -9.60
C TYR A 91 -9.09 -1.42 -10.76
N GLN A 92 -9.42 -1.78 -12.01
CA GLN A 92 -9.25 -0.87 -13.16
C GLN A 92 -9.73 0.55 -12.80
N GLY A 93 -8.82 1.53 -12.85
CA GLY A 93 -9.04 2.91 -12.39
C GLY A 93 -8.41 3.30 -11.04
N THR A 94 -7.72 2.39 -10.35
CA THR A 94 -7.08 2.67 -9.05
C THR A 94 -5.67 3.23 -9.17
N SER A 95 -5.61 4.50 -9.57
CA SER A 95 -4.50 5.38 -9.21
C SER A 95 -4.51 5.69 -7.70
N THR A 96 -5.63 5.57 -6.99
CA THR A 96 -5.78 6.16 -5.64
C THR A 96 -4.84 5.59 -4.56
N VAL A 97 -4.55 4.28 -4.55
CA VAL A 97 -3.66 3.70 -3.53
C VAL A 97 -2.20 3.95 -3.87
N CYS A 98 -1.79 3.76 -5.14
CA CYS A 98 -0.43 4.08 -5.58
C CYS A 98 -0.14 5.58 -5.47
N ASN A 99 -1.10 6.45 -5.81
CA ASN A 99 -1.04 7.90 -5.59
C ASN A 99 -0.93 8.20 -4.10
N GLY A 100 -1.72 7.52 -3.26
CA GLY A 100 -1.66 7.65 -1.81
C GLY A 100 -0.28 7.29 -1.28
N LEU A 101 0.30 6.19 -1.75
CA LEU A 101 1.65 5.77 -1.36
C LEU A 101 2.71 6.78 -1.79
N ALA A 102 2.73 7.19 -3.06
CA ALA A 102 3.72 8.14 -3.55
C ALA A 102 3.56 9.53 -2.92
N LYS A 103 2.32 9.92 -2.59
CA LYS A 103 2.03 11.17 -1.87
C LYS A 103 2.45 11.11 -0.40
N ASP A 104 2.13 10.02 0.29
CA ASP A 104 2.37 9.89 1.72
C ASP A 104 3.85 9.54 2.02
N LEU A 105 4.52 8.87 1.08
CA LEU A 105 5.87 8.29 1.22
C LEU A 105 6.81 8.68 0.06
N PRO A 106 7.02 9.97 -0.25
CA PRO A 106 7.90 10.38 -1.34
C PRO A 106 9.36 9.93 -1.14
N GLN A 107 9.81 9.73 0.10
CA GLN A 107 11.17 9.33 0.47
C GLN A 107 11.43 7.82 0.42
N LEU A 108 10.44 7.01 0.03
CA LEU A 108 10.55 5.56 0.08
C LEU A 108 11.65 5.06 -0.88
N GLN A 109 12.49 4.13 -0.42
CA GLN A 109 13.60 3.56 -1.21
C GLN A 109 13.26 2.20 -1.81
N PHE A 110 12.49 1.40 -1.08
CA PHE A 110 12.07 0.08 -1.49
C PHE A 110 10.55 -0.05 -1.39
N LEU A 111 9.93 -0.50 -2.48
CA LEU A 111 8.51 -0.81 -2.55
C LEU A 111 8.32 -2.21 -3.13
N SER A 112 7.63 -3.08 -2.40
CA SER A 112 7.18 -4.37 -2.93
C SER A 112 5.66 -4.45 -2.89
N LEU A 113 5.04 -4.71 -4.04
CA LEU A 113 3.60 -4.82 -4.19
C LEU A 113 3.23 -6.17 -4.80
N LEU A 114 2.24 -6.82 -4.20
CA LEU A 114 1.47 -7.87 -4.88
C LEU A 114 0.18 -7.23 -5.39
N VAL A 115 0.04 -7.16 -6.71
CA VAL A 115 -1.09 -6.56 -7.40
C VAL A 115 -2.01 -7.68 -7.89
N ARG A 116 -3.28 -7.62 -7.47
CA ARG A 116 -4.38 -8.36 -8.09
C ARG A 116 -5.17 -7.38 -8.93
N ASP A 117 -5.19 -7.62 -10.22
CA ASP A 117 -6.03 -6.86 -11.13
C ASP A 117 -7.42 -7.50 -11.16
N GLU A 118 -8.41 -6.79 -10.62
CA GLU A 118 -9.81 -7.22 -10.67
C GLU A 118 -10.57 -6.29 -11.61
N VAL A 119 -11.05 -6.84 -12.73
CA VAL A 119 -11.88 -6.11 -13.71
C VAL A 119 -13.22 -5.77 -13.05
N CYS A 120 -13.45 -4.49 -12.76
CA CYS A 120 -14.74 -4.03 -12.28
C CYS A 120 -15.73 -3.90 -13.45
N GLN A 121 -16.33 -5.02 -13.88
CA GLN A 121 -17.39 -5.01 -14.91
C GLN A 121 -18.58 -4.10 -14.55
N ARG A 122 -18.75 -3.70 -13.28
CA ARG A 122 -19.86 -2.82 -12.85
C ARG A 122 -19.73 -1.36 -13.32
N ALA A 123 -18.54 -0.85 -13.60
CA ALA A 123 -18.38 0.54 -14.07
C ALA A 123 -18.71 0.70 -15.56
N ILE A 124 -18.56 -0.37 -16.35
CA ILE A 124 -18.79 -0.34 -17.81
C ILE A 124 -20.30 -0.37 -18.12
N ALA A 125 -21.13 -0.98 -17.27
CA ALA A 125 -22.57 -1.08 -17.50
C ALA A 125 -23.38 0.21 -17.24
N SER A 126 -22.82 1.22 -16.56
CA SER A 126 -23.54 2.49 -16.30
C SER A 126 -23.05 3.68 -17.14
N CYS A 127 -22.08 3.49 -18.04
CA CYS A 127 -21.49 4.58 -18.82
C CYS A 127 -21.47 4.27 -20.32
N ASN A 128 -22.64 3.99 -20.90
CA ASN A 128 -22.80 3.90 -22.35
C ASN A 128 -22.70 5.27 -23.08
N SER A 129 -22.38 6.37 -22.38
CA SER A 129 -22.34 7.73 -22.94
C SER A 129 -21.01 8.47 -22.77
N CYS A 130 -19.96 7.84 -22.24
CA CYS A 130 -18.68 8.51 -22.01
C CYS A 130 -17.59 7.94 -22.91
N ILE A 131 -17.55 8.40 -24.16
CA ILE A 131 -16.39 8.29 -25.07
C ILE A 131 -15.14 8.99 -24.47
N PHE A 132 -15.27 9.65 -23.32
CA PHE A 132 -14.22 10.33 -22.57
C PHE A 132 -13.52 9.50 -21.47
N CYS A 133 -13.87 8.24 -21.23
CA CYS A 133 -13.34 7.50 -20.06
C CYS A 133 -12.02 6.75 -20.25
N VAL A 134 -11.44 6.67 -21.46
CA VAL A 134 -10.20 5.89 -21.68
C VAL A 134 -8.95 6.78 -21.74
N THR A 135 -9.09 8.09 -21.97
CA THR A 135 -7.96 8.98 -22.27
C THR A 135 -7.71 10.09 -21.24
N CYS A 136 -8.61 10.34 -20.29
CA CYS A 136 -8.48 11.46 -19.35
C CYS A 136 -7.67 11.17 -18.06
N VAL A 137 -7.10 9.98 -17.88
CA VAL A 137 -6.34 9.64 -16.66
C VAL A 137 -4.83 9.89 -16.80
N TYR A 138 -4.32 10.11 -18.02
CA TYR A 138 -2.88 10.21 -18.30
C TYR A 138 -2.23 11.58 -17.98
N TYR A 139 -3.01 12.58 -17.54
CA TYR A 139 -2.51 13.95 -17.31
C TYR A 139 -2.87 14.54 -15.92
N LEU A 140 -3.11 13.70 -14.91
CA LEU A 140 -3.00 14.21 -13.54
C LEU A 140 -1.53 14.26 -13.12
N ILE A 141 -1.14 15.31 -12.40
CA ILE A 141 0.14 15.41 -11.71
C ILE A 141 0.23 14.19 -10.77
N THR A 142 0.97 13.18 -11.20
CA THR A 142 1.14 11.94 -10.47
C THR A 142 2.15 12.20 -9.34
N PRO A 143 1.79 11.92 -8.07
CA PRO A 143 2.75 11.99 -6.98
C PRO A 143 3.93 11.08 -7.32
N LYS A 144 5.15 11.58 -7.13
CA LYS A 144 6.38 10.85 -7.45
C LYS A 144 7.05 10.36 -6.19
N PHE A 145 7.68 9.19 -6.30
CA PHE A 145 8.68 8.77 -5.37
C PHE A 145 10.00 9.47 -5.71
N ASN A 146 10.53 10.24 -4.77
CA ASN A 146 11.74 11.03 -4.94
C ASN A 146 13.02 10.23 -4.68
N SER A 147 12.91 9.02 -4.13
CA SER A 147 14.08 8.22 -3.71
C SER A 147 13.89 6.72 -3.94
N LEU A 148 12.89 6.30 -4.72
CA LEU A 148 12.62 4.88 -4.93
C LEU A 148 13.66 4.28 -5.86
N GLU A 149 14.52 3.43 -5.29
CA GLU A 149 15.61 2.74 -5.97
C GLU A 149 15.18 1.33 -6.40
N GLN A 150 14.31 0.67 -5.61
CA GLN A 150 13.86 -0.69 -5.89
C GLN A 150 12.33 -0.84 -5.85
N LEU A 151 11.80 -1.48 -6.90
CA LEU A 151 10.39 -1.79 -7.08
C LEU A 151 10.22 -3.28 -7.42
N ASP A 152 9.61 -4.02 -6.50
CA ASP A 152 9.28 -5.43 -6.67
C ASP A 152 7.77 -5.59 -6.89
N LEU A 153 7.36 -5.92 -8.10
CA LEU A 153 5.97 -6.16 -8.49
C LEU A 153 5.73 -7.64 -8.73
N LEU A 154 4.79 -8.21 -7.99
CA LEU A 154 4.20 -9.51 -8.29
C LEU A 154 2.77 -9.26 -8.78
N ILE A 155 2.50 -9.53 -10.05
CA ILE A 155 1.19 -9.35 -10.65
C ILE A 155 0.52 -10.71 -10.77
N LEU A 156 -0.72 -10.76 -10.29
CA LEU A 156 -1.65 -11.85 -10.51
C LEU A 156 -2.63 -11.38 -11.60
N PRO A 157 -2.31 -11.62 -12.89
CA PRO A 157 -3.16 -11.19 -13.98
C PRO A 157 -4.49 -11.96 -13.97
N PHE A 158 -5.58 -11.25 -14.27
CA PHE A 158 -6.85 -11.82 -14.68
C PHE A 158 -6.91 -11.84 -16.21
N ILE A 159 -7.86 -12.60 -16.78
CA ILE A 159 -8.11 -12.59 -18.22
C ILE A 159 -8.45 -11.13 -18.60
N ASP A 160 -7.67 -10.53 -19.50
CA ASP A 160 -7.71 -9.11 -19.92
C ASP A 160 -7.02 -8.07 -19.03
N SER A 161 -6.08 -8.49 -18.17
CA SER A 161 -5.30 -7.54 -17.36
C SER A 161 -4.48 -6.54 -18.17
N ASP A 162 -4.68 -5.25 -17.90
CA ASP A 162 -3.84 -4.19 -18.46
C ASP A 162 -2.66 -3.90 -17.52
N LEU A 163 -1.46 -3.70 -18.09
CA LEU A 163 -0.27 -3.38 -17.30
C LEU A 163 -0.20 -1.88 -16.93
N VAL A 164 -1.34 -1.17 -16.97
CA VAL A 164 -1.40 0.29 -16.76
C VAL A 164 -0.86 0.67 -15.38
N THR A 165 -1.12 -0.15 -14.35
CA THR A 165 -0.57 0.04 -13.00
C THR A 165 0.96 -0.01 -12.98
N VAL A 166 1.57 -0.88 -13.81
CA VAL A 166 3.02 -0.97 -13.93
C VAL A 166 3.58 0.29 -14.57
N THR A 167 2.99 0.72 -15.69
CA THR A 167 3.38 1.96 -16.37
C THR A 167 3.24 3.16 -15.44
N TYR A 168 2.17 3.20 -14.65
CA TYR A 168 1.96 4.23 -13.64
C TYR A 168 3.11 4.27 -12.62
N LEU A 169 3.44 3.14 -12.00
CA LEU A 169 4.46 3.07 -10.96
C LEU A 169 5.85 3.38 -11.51
N LEU A 170 6.14 2.97 -12.74
CA LEU A 170 7.36 3.35 -13.45
C LEU A 170 7.45 4.86 -13.64
N ASN A 171 6.38 5.50 -14.13
CA ASN A 171 6.34 6.95 -14.33
C ASN A 171 6.44 7.74 -13.01
N ALA A 172 5.97 7.16 -11.91
CA ALA A 172 6.08 7.73 -10.58
C ALA A 172 7.48 7.57 -9.95
N SER A 173 8.38 6.78 -10.55
CA SER A 173 9.65 6.37 -9.94
C SER A 173 10.86 6.77 -10.82
N PRO A 174 11.20 8.08 -10.91
CA PRO A 174 12.25 8.58 -11.81
C PRO A 174 13.67 8.10 -11.47
N PHE A 175 13.92 7.63 -10.23
CA PHE A 175 15.24 7.19 -9.76
C PHE A 175 15.34 5.67 -9.59
N LEU A 176 14.44 4.92 -10.23
CA LEU A 176 14.37 3.48 -10.09
C LEU A 176 15.60 2.80 -10.72
N GLU A 177 16.35 2.06 -9.91
CA GLU A 177 17.54 1.31 -10.34
C GLU A 177 17.20 -0.17 -10.58
N ILE A 178 16.34 -0.74 -9.74
CA ILE A 178 15.99 -2.17 -9.76
C ILE A 178 14.48 -2.30 -9.90
N GLN A 179 14.06 -2.84 -11.05
CA GLN A 179 12.69 -3.29 -11.26
C GLN A 179 12.65 -4.82 -11.29
N ARG A 180 11.89 -5.44 -10.39
CA ARG A 180 11.59 -6.87 -10.45
C ARG A 180 10.11 -7.05 -10.74
N LEU A 181 9.80 -7.55 -11.91
CA LEU A 181 8.44 -7.92 -12.29
C LEU A 181 8.31 -9.44 -12.32
N LYS A 182 7.34 -9.97 -11.59
CA LYS A 182 6.94 -11.38 -11.66
C LYS A 182 5.48 -11.44 -12.05
N LEU A 183 5.18 -12.13 -13.14
CA LEU A 183 3.83 -12.51 -13.52
C LEU A 183 3.58 -13.92 -12.99
N ARG A 184 2.47 -14.13 -12.30
CA ARG A 184 2.10 -15.47 -11.81
C ARG A 184 0.67 -15.79 -12.23
N GLU A 185 0.55 -16.67 -13.21
CA GLU A 185 -0.74 -17.19 -13.66
C GLU A 185 -1.35 -18.11 -12.58
N TRP A 186 -2.67 -18.10 -12.43
CA TRP A 186 -3.41 -18.95 -11.48
C TRP A 186 -3.50 -20.42 -11.91
N TRP A 187 -2.79 -20.83 -12.96
CA TRP A 187 -2.83 -22.18 -13.51
C TRP A 187 -1.43 -22.78 -13.52
N LEU A 188 -1.01 -23.33 -12.38
CA LEU A 188 -0.13 -24.50 -12.18
C LEU A 188 0.09 -24.74 -10.67
#